data_AF-A0A437RGX8-F1
#
_entry.id   AF-A0A437RGX8-F1
#
_cell.length_a   1.000
_cell.length_b   1.000
_cell.length_c   1.000
_cell.angle_alpha   90.00
_cell.angle_beta   90.00
_cell.angle_gamma   90.00
#
_symmetry.space_group_name_H-M   'P 1'
#
loop_
_entity.id
_entity.type
_entity.pdbx_description
1 polymer ?
#
loop_
_entity_poly.entity_id
_entity_poly.type
_entity_poly.pdbx_seq_one_letter_code
_entity_poly.pdbx_strand_id
1 'polypeptide(L)'
;MSLQPWSAVDERAIEWCVPQDESGMPDLGHFSTTVVRLGNAGCASGIAYWANVFKGQTLYIAFDWVEVRQGVPILTDPNAIVTNLKLVDEAGVEISELAHVAQITRMVHDLNWQQYAAEAAKQYRLDTVACRLTLTRQAAPPYGHERERQARELRKAA
;
A
#
# COMPACT_ATOMS: atom_id res chain seq x y z
N MET A 1 -14.00 8.20 6.33
CA MET A 1 -14.58 6.97 5.72
C MET A 1 -13.46 6.29 4.97
N SER A 2 -12.99 5.11 5.39
CA SER A 2 -12.05 4.32 4.58
C SER A 2 -12.87 3.49 3.61
N LEU A 3 -12.89 3.87 2.33
CA LEU A 3 -13.39 2.99 1.29
C LEU A 3 -12.41 1.83 1.19
N GLN A 4 -12.90 0.61 1.42
CA GLN A 4 -12.10 -0.59 1.17
C GLN A 4 -11.97 -0.74 -0.36
N PRO A 5 -10.78 -1.08 -0.90
CA PRO A 5 -10.55 -1.16 -2.34
C PRO A 5 -11.54 -2.07 -3.10
N TRP A 6 -12.07 -3.10 -2.45
CA TRP A 6 -13.05 -4.05 -3.03
C TRP A 6 -14.52 -3.59 -2.96
N SER A 7 -14.81 -2.43 -2.35
CA SER A 7 -16.18 -1.90 -2.29
C SER A 7 -16.59 -1.13 -3.55
N ALA A 8 -15.65 -0.94 -4.49
CA ALA A 8 -15.85 -0.26 -5.76
C ALA A 8 -15.84 -1.24 -6.95
N VAL A 9 -16.32 -2.47 -6.76
CA VAL A 9 -16.67 -3.35 -7.90
C VAL A 9 -17.94 -2.78 -8.53
N ASP A 10 -17.76 -1.76 -9.37
CA ASP A 10 -18.74 -1.42 -10.39
C ASP A 10 -18.66 -2.53 -11.44
N GLU A 11 -19.74 -3.30 -11.61
CA GLU A 11 -19.80 -4.47 -12.51
C GLU A 11 -19.67 -4.11 -13.99
N ARG A 12 -19.53 -2.83 -14.32
CA ARG A 12 -19.36 -2.34 -15.69
C ARG A 12 -17.89 -2.26 -16.05
N ALA A 13 -17.42 -3.30 -16.74
CA ALA A 13 -16.13 -3.25 -17.39
C ALA A 13 -16.08 -2.08 -18.39
N ILE A 14 -15.04 -1.27 -18.31
CA ILE A 14 -14.81 -0.15 -19.23
C ILE A 14 -13.93 -0.66 -20.37
N GLU A 15 -14.46 -0.69 -21.57
CA GLU A 15 -13.71 -1.11 -22.75
C GLU A 15 -12.74 -0.03 -23.21
N TRP A 16 -11.49 -0.42 -23.43
CA TRP A 16 -10.46 0.40 -24.02
C TRP A 16 -9.75 -0.36 -25.13
N CYS A 17 -9.80 0.20 -26.34
CA CYS A 17 -9.03 -0.28 -27.47
C CYS A 17 -7.59 0.17 -27.27
N VAL A 18 -6.65 -0.77 -27.19
CA VAL A 18 -5.22 -0.47 -27.04
C VAL A 18 -4.71 0.09 -28.37
N PRO A 19 -4.37 1.38 -28.47
CA PRO A 19 -3.90 1.96 -29.71
C PRO A 19 -2.44 1.55 -29.97
N GLN A 20 -2.06 1.35 -31.24
CA GLN A 20 -0.71 0.88 -31.61
C GLN A 20 0.42 1.83 -31.20
N ASP A 21 0.11 3.11 -30.98
CA ASP A 21 1.03 4.16 -30.57
C ASP A 21 0.96 4.49 -29.06
N GLU A 22 0.18 3.73 -28.29
CA GLU A 22 -0.07 3.93 -26.85
C GLU A 22 -0.69 5.31 -26.50
N SER A 23 -1.07 6.10 -27.50
CA SER A 23 -1.73 7.39 -27.33
C SER A 23 -3.11 7.20 -26.71
N GLY A 24 -3.37 7.85 -25.57
CA GLY A 24 -4.69 7.81 -24.93
C GLY A 24 -4.85 6.72 -23.87
N MET A 25 -3.75 6.30 -23.24
CA MET A 25 -3.82 5.63 -21.94
C MET A 25 -4.68 6.46 -20.97
N PRO A 26 -5.61 5.85 -20.23
CA PRO A 26 -6.36 6.56 -19.21
C PRO A 26 -5.41 7.18 -18.17
N ASP A 27 -5.53 8.48 -17.95
CA ASP A 27 -4.78 9.16 -16.89
C ASP A 27 -5.25 8.59 -15.54
N LEU A 28 -4.37 7.92 -14.80
CA LEU A 28 -4.68 7.30 -13.52
C LEU A 28 -4.01 8.07 -12.39
N GLY A 29 -4.83 8.66 -11.52
CA GLY A 29 -4.35 9.33 -10.32
C GLY A 29 -4.11 8.36 -9.17
N HIS A 30 -3.12 8.67 -8.32
CA HIS A 30 -2.98 8.02 -7.02
C HIS A 30 -4.22 8.30 -6.17
N PHE A 31 -4.86 7.24 -5.68
CA PHE A 31 -6.04 7.37 -4.81
C PHE A 31 -5.72 6.91 -3.38
N SER A 32 -5.03 5.78 -3.22
CA SER A 32 -4.62 5.30 -1.89
C SER A 32 -3.43 4.36 -1.94
N THR A 33 -2.65 4.34 -0.85
CA THR A 33 -1.65 3.31 -0.59
C THR A 33 -1.67 2.99 0.90
N THR A 34 -1.83 1.70 1.20
CA THR A 34 -2.02 1.22 2.57
C THR A 34 -0.92 0.21 2.90
N VAL A 35 -0.44 0.23 4.14
CA VAL A 35 0.40 -0.84 4.71
C VAL A 35 -0.49 -1.82 5.46
N VAL A 36 -0.42 -3.10 5.10
CA VAL A 36 -1.22 -4.19 5.71
C VAL A 36 -0.38 -4.97 6.72
N ARG A 37 0.91 -5.16 6.46
CA ARG A 37 1.79 -5.98 7.31
C ARG A 37 3.20 -5.41 7.37
N LEU A 38 3.84 -5.53 8.53
CA LEU A 38 5.30 -5.49 8.67
C LEU A 38 5.83 -6.91 8.90
N GLY A 39 6.78 -7.35 8.08
CA GLY A 39 7.53 -8.58 8.29
C GLY A 39 8.63 -8.42 9.34
N ASN A 40 9.25 -9.54 9.72
CA ASN A 40 10.25 -9.59 10.80
C ASN A 40 11.51 -8.73 10.54
N ALA A 41 11.82 -8.42 9.28
CA ALA A 41 12.93 -7.54 8.89
C ALA A 41 12.53 -6.05 8.76
N GLY A 42 11.31 -5.70 9.17
CA GLY A 42 10.76 -4.36 8.99
C GLY A 42 10.34 -4.04 7.55
N CYS A 43 10.35 -5.03 6.65
CA CYS A 43 9.80 -4.90 5.31
C CYS A 43 8.27 -4.85 5.38
N ALA A 44 7.67 -3.84 4.75
CA ALA A 44 6.24 -3.66 4.66
C ALA A 44 5.64 -4.39 3.44
N SER A 45 4.37 -4.77 3.54
CA SER A 45 3.54 -5.13 2.40
C SER A 45 2.19 -4.45 2.50
N GLY A 46 1.52 -4.28 1.38
CA GLY A 46 0.33 -3.44 1.33
C GLY A 46 -0.42 -3.50 0.01
N ILE A 47 -1.41 -2.62 -0.10
CA ILE A 47 -2.25 -2.46 -1.29
C ILE A 47 -2.04 -1.05 -1.84
N ALA A 48 -1.98 -0.97 -3.15
CA ALA A 48 -1.89 0.23 -3.96
C ALA A 48 -3.19 0.37 -4.77
N TYR A 49 -3.81 1.56 -4.79
CA TYR A 49 -5.06 1.81 -5.51
C TYR A 49 -4.99 3.13 -6.28
N TRP A 50 -5.19 3.04 -7.59
CA TRP A 50 -5.21 4.12 -8.55
C TRP A 50 -6.58 4.19 -9.19
N ALA A 51 -7.08 5.40 -9.39
CA ALA A 51 -8.37 5.59 -10.02
C ALA A 51 -8.47 6.96 -10.70
N ASN A 52 -9.32 7.02 -11.73
CA ASN A 52 -9.76 8.28 -12.32
C ASN A 52 -11.10 8.09 -13.04
N VAL A 53 -11.68 9.17 -13.53
CA VAL A 53 -12.85 9.12 -14.40
C VAL A 53 -12.39 8.94 -15.86
N PHE A 54 -12.83 7.85 -16.48
CA PHE A 54 -12.60 7.54 -17.89
C PHE A 54 -13.92 7.19 -18.56
N LYS A 55 -14.23 7.82 -19.70
CA LYS A 55 -15.53 7.67 -20.41
C LYS A 55 -16.76 7.85 -19.48
N GLY A 56 -16.66 8.76 -18.52
CA GLY A 56 -17.74 9.05 -17.55
C GLY A 56 -17.94 7.99 -16.47
N GLN A 57 -17.07 6.99 -16.38
CA GLN A 57 -17.10 5.93 -15.38
C GLN A 57 -15.81 5.93 -14.55
N THR A 58 -15.86 5.41 -13.33
CA THR A 58 -14.67 5.28 -12.50
C THR A 58 -13.85 4.10 -12.99
N LEU A 59 -12.69 4.37 -13.58
CA LEU A 59 -11.68 3.38 -13.88
C LEU A 59 -10.78 3.22 -12.65
N TYR A 60 -10.46 1.98 -12.29
CA TYR A 60 -9.53 1.71 -11.21
C TYR A 60 -8.52 0.59 -11.54
N ILE A 61 -7.38 0.67 -10.87
CA ILE A 61 -6.35 -0.36 -10.82
C ILE A 61 -5.90 -0.52 -9.37
N ALA A 62 -5.98 -1.75 -8.85
CA ALA A 62 -5.57 -2.11 -7.51
C ALA A 62 -4.58 -3.27 -7.55
N PHE A 63 -3.55 -3.24 -6.73
CA PHE A 63 -2.57 -4.32 -6.66
C PHE A 63 -1.84 -4.38 -5.33
N ASP A 64 -1.32 -5.56 -5.03
CA ASP A 64 -0.50 -5.81 -3.85
C ASP A 64 0.96 -5.46 -4.10
N TRP A 65 1.61 -4.90 -3.09
CA TRP A 65 3.06 -4.62 -3.10
C TRP A 65 3.74 -5.15 -1.85
N VAL A 66 5.04 -5.42 -1.98
CA VAL A 66 5.89 -5.88 -0.88
C VAL A 66 7.29 -5.26 -0.98
N GLU A 67 7.89 -4.90 0.15
CA GLU A 67 9.29 -4.51 0.22
C GLU A 67 10.19 -5.76 0.20
N VAL A 68 11.05 -5.90 -0.83
CA VAL A 68 12.14 -6.91 -0.81
C VAL A 68 13.24 -6.52 0.18
N ARG A 69 13.42 -5.21 0.36
CA ARG A 69 14.18 -4.58 1.43
C ARG A 69 13.53 -3.22 1.73
N GLN A 70 13.81 -2.66 2.89
CA GLN A 70 13.26 -1.36 3.29
C GLN A 70 13.51 -0.29 2.21
N GLY A 71 12.45 0.41 1.81
CA GLY A 71 12.45 1.44 0.77
C GLY A 71 12.46 0.92 -0.67
N VAL A 72 12.39 -0.40 -0.89
CA VAL A 72 12.36 -1.00 -2.23
C VAL A 72 11.10 -1.87 -2.38
N PRO A 73 9.95 -1.23 -2.68
CA PRO A 73 8.73 -1.95 -2.95
C PRO A 73 8.76 -2.57 -4.36
N ILE A 74 8.21 -3.77 -4.47
CA ILE A 74 7.98 -4.50 -5.71
C ILE A 74 6.52 -4.93 -5.79
N LEU A 75 6.04 -5.15 -7.02
CA LEU A 75 4.75 -5.75 -7.27
C LEU A 75 4.78 -7.21 -6.78
N THR A 76 3.79 -7.62 -5.98
CA THR A 76 3.78 -8.96 -5.37
C THR A 76 3.48 -10.05 -6.39
N ASP A 77 2.46 -9.84 -7.21
CA ASP A 77 2.05 -10.76 -8.27
C ASP A 77 1.48 -9.96 -9.46
N PRO A 78 2.17 -9.95 -10.62
CA PRO A 78 1.68 -9.30 -11.83
C PRO A 78 0.33 -9.82 -12.33
N ASN A 79 -0.03 -11.06 -12.00
CA ASN A 79 -1.31 -11.66 -12.44
C ASN A 79 -2.47 -11.32 -11.49
N ALA A 80 -2.19 -10.74 -10.32
CA ALA A 80 -3.19 -10.43 -9.30
C ALA A 80 -3.61 -8.95 -9.28
N ILE A 81 -3.42 -8.24 -10.40
CA ILE A 81 -3.87 -6.85 -10.55
C ILE A 81 -5.39 -6.84 -10.77
N VAL A 82 -6.11 -6.11 -9.93
CA VAL A 82 -7.56 -5.97 -9.99
C VAL A 82 -7.92 -4.67 -10.70
N THR A 83 -8.69 -4.75 -11.78
CA THR A 83 -9.15 -3.59 -12.55
C THR A 83 -10.52 -3.86 -13.16
N ASN A 84 -11.27 -2.80 -13.43
CA ASN A 84 -12.47 -2.86 -14.28
C ASN A 84 -12.18 -2.48 -15.73
N LEU A 85 -10.91 -2.39 -16.15
CA LEU A 85 -10.53 -2.16 -17.54
C LEU A 85 -10.65 -3.44 -18.35
N LYS A 86 -11.35 -3.39 -19.47
CA LYS A 86 -11.39 -4.46 -20.47
C LYS A 86 -10.64 -4.02 -21.72
N LEU A 87 -9.65 -4.81 -22.11
CA LEU A 87 -8.81 -4.50 -23.26
C LEU A 87 -9.35 -5.20 -24.51
N VAL A 88 -9.58 -4.41 -25.56
CA VAL A 88 -10.09 -4.89 -26.85
C VAL A 88 -9.15 -4.47 -27.97
N ASP A 89 -9.20 -5.17 -29.10
CA ASP A 89 -8.52 -4.81 -30.34
C ASP A 89 -9.33 -3.79 -31.17
N GLU A 90 -8.81 -3.42 -32.35
CA GLU A 90 -9.45 -2.48 -33.27
C GLU A 90 -10.82 -2.99 -33.78
N ALA A 91 -11.06 -4.30 -33.75
CA ALA A 91 -12.34 -4.92 -34.12
C ALA A 91 -13.32 -4.99 -32.94
N GLY A 92 -12.92 -4.53 -31.74
CA GLY A 92 -13.70 -4.61 -30.51
C GLY A 92 -13.71 -6.01 -29.89
N VAL A 93 -12.79 -6.88 -30.32
CA VAL A 93 -12.65 -8.23 -29.78
C VAL A 93 -11.71 -8.18 -28.58
N GLU A 94 -12.08 -8.87 -27.51
CA GLU A 94 -11.25 -8.99 -26.31
C GLU A 94 -9.91 -9.64 -26.64
N ILE A 95 -8.82 -8.99 -26.21
CA ILE A 95 -7.48 -9.54 -26.39
C ILE A 95 -7.26 -10.77 -25.51
N SER A 96 -6.26 -11.58 -25.83
CA SER A 96 -5.95 -12.77 -25.02
C SER A 96 -5.63 -12.41 -23.57
N GLU A 97 -5.93 -13.31 -22.63
CA GLU A 97 -5.66 -13.12 -21.20
C GLU A 97 -4.19 -12.75 -20.93
N LEU A 98 -3.24 -13.41 -21.59
CA LEU A 98 -1.83 -13.10 -21.44
C LEU A 98 -1.48 -11.68 -21.94
N ALA A 99 -2.06 -11.26 -23.07
CA ALA A 99 -1.87 -9.90 -23.58
C ALA A 99 -2.51 -8.87 -22.64
N HIS A 100 -3.66 -9.22 -22.05
CA HIS A 100 -4.32 -8.41 -21.04
C HIS A 100 -3.43 -8.19 -19.82
N VAL A 101 -2.94 -9.27 -19.20
CA VAL A 101 -2.05 -9.20 -18.03
C VAL A 101 -0.79 -8.41 -18.34
N ALA A 102 -0.16 -8.65 -19.50
CA ALA A 102 1.05 -7.94 -19.90
C ALA A 102 0.81 -6.43 -20.03
N GLN A 103 -0.31 -6.03 -20.66
CA GLN A 103 -0.65 -4.63 -20.84
C GLN A 103 -1.00 -3.94 -19.53
N ILE A 104 -1.82 -4.57 -18.66
CA ILE A 104 -2.14 -4.02 -17.34
C ILE A 104 -0.90 -3.90 -16.47
N THR A 105 -0.02 -4.90 -16.49
CA THR A 105 1.26 -4.85 -15.75
C THR A 105 2.13 -3.71 -16.24
N ARG A 106 2.20 -3.49 -17.56
CA ARG A 106 2.92 -2.37 -18.14
C ARG A 106 2.36 -1.02 -17.68
N MET A 107 1.03 -0.86 -17.70
CA MET A 107 0.38 0.34 -17.16
C MET A 107 0.77 0.57 -15.71
N VAL A 108 0.76 -0.47 -14.87
CA VAL A 108 1.20 -0.37 -13.47
C VAL A 108 2.66 0.06 -13.35
N HIS A 109 3.55 -0.39 -14.24
CA HIS A 109 4.95 0.05 -14.24
C HIS A 109 5.14 1.52 -14.60
N ASP A 110 4.25 2.10 -15.41
CA ASP A 110 4.27 3.52 -15.77
C ASP A 110 3.70 4.41 -14.65
N LEU A 111 2.97 3.82 -13.69
CA LEU A 111 2.56 4.53 -12.47
C LEU A 111 3.77 4.77 -11.57
N ASN A 112 3.85 5.95 -10.98
CA ASN A 112 4.86 6.32 -9.98
C ASN A 112 4.59 5.70 -8.59
N TRP A 113 4.02 4.50 -8.52
CA TRP A 113 3.47 3.91 -7.30
C TRP A 113 4.52 3.53 -6.25
N GLN A 114 5.74 3.20 -6.67
CA GLN A 114 6.82 2.80 -5.77
C GLN A 114 7.16 3.91 -4.78
N GLN A 115 7.05 5.19 -5.18
CA GLN A 115 7.31 6.32 -4.28
C GLN A 115 6.27 6.37 -3.15
N TYR A 116 5.00 6.12 -3.47
CA TYR A 116 3.89 6.15 -2.51
C TYR A 116 3.97 4.96 -1.55
N ALA A 117 4.30 3.78 -2.07
CA ALA A 117 4.52 2.59 -1.25
C ALA A 117 5.72 2.76 -0.31
N ALA A 118 6.84 3.30 -0.79
CA ALA A 118 8.02 3.55 0.03
C ALA A 118 7.75 4.56 1.14
N GLU A 119 7.05 5.66 0.84
CA GLU A 119 6.71 6.67 1.86
C GLU A 119 5.70 6.13 2.88
N ALA A 120 4.68 5.39 2.43
CA ALA A 120 3.72 4.74 3.32
C ALA A 120 4.41 3.73 4.26
N ALA A 121 5.31 2.90 3.74
CA ALA A 121 6.11 1.95 4.53
C ALA A 121 6.98 2.66 5.56
N LYS A 122 7.63 3.75 5.17
CA LYS A 122 8.46 4.57 6.04
C LYS A 122 7.65 5.20 7.17
N GLN A 123 6.52 5.84 6.84
CA GLN A 123 5.65 6.45 7.84
C GLN A 123 5.13 5.41 8.84
N TYR A 124 4.65 4.27 8.35
CA TYR A 124 4.16 3.18 9.20
C TYR A 124 5.23 2.62 10.15
N ARG A 125 6.49 2.53 9.69
CA ARG A 125 7.63 2.15 10.55
C ARG A 125 7.88 3.17 11.66
N LEU A 126 7.86 4.46 11.34
CA LEU A 126 8.05 5.53 12.32
C LEU A 126 6.95 5.51 13.39
N ASP A 127 5.69 5.36 12.97
CA ASP A 127 4.54 5.29 13.87
C ASP A 127 4.64 4.08 14.80
N THR A 128 5.07 2.94 14.27
CA THR A 128 5.27 1.70 15.05
C THR A 128 6.35 1.88 16.13
N VAL A 129 7.47 2.54 15.79
CA VAL A 129 8.54 2.83 16.76
C VAL A 129 8.08 3.84 17.81
N ALA A 130 7.39 4.91 17.40
CA ALA A 130 6.89 5.94 18.31
C ALA A 130 5.87 5.37 19.32
N CYS A 131 4.93 4.53 18.85
CA CYS A 131 3.99 3.81 19.73
C CYS A 131 4.74 2.92 20.72
N ARG A 132 5.73 2.15 20.26
CA ARG A 132 6.52 1.27 21.14
C ARG A 132 7.25 2.08 22.21
N LEU A 133 7.93 3.17 21.85
CA LEU A 133 8.65 4.02 22.80
C LEU A 133 7.72 4.66 23.84
N THR A 134 6.52 5.08 23.42
CA THR A 134 5.52 5.67 24.32
C THR A 134 4.99 4.64 25.30
N LEU A 135 4.66 3.43 24.82
CA LEU A 135 4.23 2.31 25.66
C LEU A 135 5.33 1.87 26.63
N THR A 136 6.61 1.87 26.20
CA THR A 136 7.74 1.52 27.09
C THR A 136 7.97 2.58 28.18
N ARG A 137 7.77 3.87 27.85
CA ARG A 137 7.85 4.97 28.83
C ARG A 137 6.72 4.93 29.86
N GLN A 138 5.50 4.54 29.45
CA GLN A 138 4.37 4.38 30.35
C GLN A 138 4.46 3.09 31.20
N ALA A 139 5.12 2.05 30.69
CA ALA A 139 5.33 0.79 31.40
C ALA A 139 6.55 0.78 32.33
N ALA A 140 7.33 1.87 32.39
CA ALA A 140 8.39 2.00 33.39
C ALA A 140 7.74 2.05 34.79
N PRO A 141 8.01 1.07 35.67
CA PRO A 141 7.38 1.05 36.98
C PRO A 141 7.90 2.25 37.81
N PRO A 142 7.07 2.86 38.68
CA PRO A 142 7.46 4.01 39.50
C PRO A 142 8.40 3.58 40.65
N TYR A 143 9.55 2.98 40.33
CA TYR A 143 10.48 2.45 41.32
C TYR A 143 11.80 3.21 41.31
N GLY A 144 11.76 4.43 41.85
CA GLY A 144 12.94 5.22 42.21
C GLY A 144 12.94 5.63 43.68
N HIS A 145 11.80 6.07 44.21
CA HIS A 145 11.75 6.73 45.51
C HIS A 145 11.56 5.79 46.72
N GLU A 146 11.03 4.58 46.54
CA GLU A 146 10.81 3.63 47.65
C GLU A 146 12.10 2.97 48.16
N ARG A 147 13.04 2.64 47.26
CA ARG A 147 14.36 2.11 47.65
C ARG A 147 15.22 3.16 48.34
N GLU A 148 15.14 4.43 47.92
CA GLU A 148 15.83 5.52 48.61
C GLU A 148 15.23 5.83 49.98
N ARG A 149 13.90 5.69 50.14
CA ARG A 149 13.24 5.79 51.45
C ARG A 149 13.64 4.63 52.36
N GLN A 150 13.57 3.38 51.91
CA GLN A 150 14.00 2.22 52.69
C GLN A 150 15.49 2.28 53.05
N ALA A 151 16.36 2.71 52.14
CA ALA A 151 17.79 2.88 52.42
C ALA A 151 18.07 4.03 53.41
N ARG A 152 17.27 5.10 53.40
CA ARG A 152 17.35 6.18 54.40
C ARG A 152 16.84 5.75 55.77
N GLU A 153 15.81 4.92 55.84
CA GLU A 153 15.30 4.42 57.12
C GLU A 153 16.24 3.40 57.76
N LEU A 154 16.83 2.49 56.97
CA LEU A 154 17.83 1.53 57.46
C LEU A 154 19.11 2.22 57.96
N ARG A 155 19.47 3.39 57.41
CA ARG A 155 20.60 4.22 57.92
C ARG A 155 20.27 5.04 59.16
N LYS A 156 18.98 5.23 59.48
CA LYS A 156 18.54 5.92 60.71
C LYS A 156 18.32 4.94 61.88
N ALA A 157 18.21 3.64 61.59
CA ALA A 157 17.99 2.60 62.57
C ALA A 157 19.28 1.88 63.02
N ALA A 158 20.45 2.28 62.50
CA ALA A 158 21.78 1.84 62.90
C ALA A 158 22.51 2.98 63.62
#